data_AF-A0A6N9JTS4-F1
#
_entry.id   AF-A0A6N9JTS4-F1
#
_cell.length_a   1.000
_cell.length_b   1.000
_cell.length_c   1.000
_cell.angle_alpha   90.00
_cell.angle_beta   90.00
_cell.angle_gamma   90.00
#
_symmetry.space_group_name_H-M   'P 1'
#
loop_
_entity.id
_entity.type
_entity.pdbx_description
1 polymer ?
#
loop_
_entity_poly.entity_id
_entity_poly.type
_entity_poly.pdbx_seq_one_letter_code
_entity_poly.pdbx_strand_id
1 'polypeptide(L)'
;MHHNFILWIFFEVYRIRKIQIFFIRLHYIYTVLFYDIYLSVRYVKAIQAAHPEKKGDPTSSKFTEQWVESCDEAEKEIIYKSAYKTYIVLNKVIPILLLLTLIANMFLNTGILAVLVVAVIYLVTGMTYIRSCMVSKAKRIG
;
A
#
# COMPACT_ATOMS: atom_id res chain seq x y z
N MET A 1 -21.66 14.83 44.46
CA MET A 1 -22.09 13.70 43.61
C MET A 1 -22.45 14.11 42.18
N HIS A 2 -23.09 15.26 41.93
CA HIS A 2 -23.47 15.71 40.57
C HIS A 2 -22.29 15.94 39.59
N HIS A 3 -21.15 16.41 40.07
CA HIS A 3 -19.99 16.72 39.22
C HIS A 3 -19.36 15.47 38.58
N ASN A 4 -19.35 14.34 39.29
CA ASN A 4 -18.80 13.07 38.79
C ASN A 4 -19.71 12.42 37.74
N PHE A 5 -21.03 12.66 37.81
CA PHE A 5 -22.00 12.13 36.86
C PHE A 5 -21.92 12.82 35.50
N ILE A 6 -21.75 14.15 35.48
CA ILE A 6 -21.59 14.92 34.24
C ILE A 6 -20.28 14.53 33.52
N LEU A 7 -19.18 14.38 34.27
CA LEU A 7 -17.90 13.93 33.70
C LEU A 7 -17.99 12.51 33.12
N TRP A 8 -18.74 11.61 33.76
CA TRP A 8 -18.98 10.26 33.26
C TRP A 8 -19.79 10.27 31.95
N ILE A 9 -20.84 11.08 31.87
CA ILE A 9 -21.62 11.26 30.62
C ILE A 9 -20.74 11.83 29.51
N PHE A 10 -19.92 12.85 29.80
CA PHE A 10 -18.98 13.42 28.83
C PHE A 10 -17.99 12.38 28.31
N PHE A 11 -17.45 11.54 29.19
CA PHE A 11 -16.53 10.47 28.81
C PHE A 11 -17.21 9.41 27.94
N GLU A 12 -18.46 9.06 28.25
CA GLU A 12 -19.19 8.04 27.49
C GLU A 12 -19.68 8.55 26.14
N VAL A 13 -20.13 9.81 26.06
CA VAL A 13 -20.42 10.48 24.78
C VAL A 13 -19.15 10.62 23.94
N TYR A 14 -18.01 10.96 24.55
CA TYR A 14 -16.72 11.00 23.85
C TYR A 14 -16.30 9.61 23.33
N ARG A 15 -16.45 8.57 24.14
CA ARG A 15 -16.16 7.18 23.77
C ARG A 15 -17.04 6.73 22.60
N ILE A 16 -18.34 7.00 22.65
CA ILE A 16 -19.32 6.66 21.59
C ILE A 16 -18.97 7.42 20.29
N ARG A 17 -18.66 8.72 20.36
CA ARG A 17 -18.24 9.49 19.19
C ARG A 17 -16.94 8.97 18.57
N LYS A 18 -15.97 8.55 19.39
CA LYS A 18 -14.70 7.98 18.90
C LYS A 18 -14.91 6.65 18.18
N ILE A 19 -15.81 5.80 18.70
CA ILE A 19 -16.21 4.53 18.08
C ILE A 19 -16.91 4.76 16.73
N GLN A 20 -17.83 5.72 16.66
CA GLN A 20 -18.51 6.10 15.42
C GLN A 20 -17.52 6.58 14.34
N ILE A 21 -16.57 7.45 14.70
CA ILE A 21 -15.52 7.94 13.77
C ILE A 21 -14.66 6.78 13.25
N PHE A 22 -14.36 5.78 14.09
CA PHE A 22 -13.60 4.61 13.67
C PHE A 22 -14.32 3.80 12.58
N PHE A 23 -15.61 3.51 12.76
CA PHE A 23 -16.41 2.81 11.75
C PHE A 23 -16.53 3.58 10.43
N ILE A 24 -16.68 4.91 10.49
CA ILE A 24 -16.70 5.76 9.30
C ILE A 24 -15.38 5.68 8.53
N ARG A 25 -14.23 5.72 9.23
CA ARG A 25 -12.91 5.57 8.61
C ARG A 25 -12.72 4.20 7.97
N LEU A 26 -13.16 3.13 8.64
CA LEU A 26 -13.11 1.78 8.09
C LEU A 26 -13.98 1.65 6.83
N HIS A 27 -15.20 2.18 6.86
CA HIS A 27 -16.08 2.17 5.71
C HIS A 27 -15.47 2.93 4.52
N TYR A 28 -14.89 4.10 4.76
CA TYR A 28 -14.20 4.88 3.73
C TYR A 28 -13.00 4.13 3.13
N ILE A 29 -12.17 3.49 3.96
CA ILE A 29 -11.04 2.70 3.45
C ILE A 29 -11.55 1.52 2.62
N TYR A 30 -12.60 0.83 3.10
CA TYR A 30 -13.20 -0.30 2.38
C TYR A 30 -13.73 0.11 1.00
N THR A 31 -14.46 1.23 0.90
CA THR A 31 -14.99 1.70 -0.38
C THR A 31 -13.86 2.06 -1.35
N VAL A 32 -12.83 2.77 -0.88
CA VAL A 32 -11.66 3.11 -1.72
C VAL A 32 -10.94 1.86 -2.24
N LEU A 33 -10.67 0.88 -1.37
CA LEU A 33 -10.04 -0.38 -1.78
C LEU A 33 -10.89 -1.16 -2.77
N PHE A 34 -12.21 -1.21 -2.55
CA PHE A 34 -13.14 -1.88 -3.46
C PHE A 34 -13.16 -1.22 -4.84
N TYR A 35 -13.21 0.11 -4.91
CA TYR A 35 -13.15 0.84 -6.18
C TYR A 35 -11.83 0.62 -6.92
N ASP A 36 -10.69 0.63 -6.21
CA ASP A 36 -9.37 0.42 -6.80
C ASP A 36 -9.24 -0.99 -7.43
N ILE A 37 -9.68 -2.02 -6.70
CA ILE A 37 -9.71 -3.40 -7.22
C ILE A 37 -10.68 -3.51 -8.40
N TYR A 38 -11.88 -2.94 -8.30
CA TYR A 38 -12.88 -3.00 -9.36
C TYR A 38 -12.38 -2.35 -10.65
N LEU A 39 -11.79 -1.15 -10.56
CA LEU A 39 -11.23 -0.44 -11.70
C LEU A 39 -10.04 -1.20 -12.29
N SER A 40 -9.15 -1.73 -11.45
CA SER A 40 -8.00 -2.52 -11.88
C SER A 40 -8.41 -3.75 -12.69
N VAL A 41 -9.43 -4.50 -12.23
CA VAL A 41 -9.95 -5.67 -12.96
C VAL A 41 -10.56 -5.25 -14.30
N ARG A 42 -11.33 -4.16 -14.34
CA ARG A 42 -11.94 -3.65 -15.58
C ARG A 42 -10.89 -3.16 -16.58
N TYR A 43 -9.86 -2.48 -16.07
CA TYR A 43 -8.74 -1.99 -16.87
C TYR A 43 -7.97 -3.15 -17.51
N VAL A 44 -7.62 -4.18 -16.74
CA VAL A 44 -6.97 -5.39 -17.25
C VAL A 44 -7.83 -6.09 -18.30
N LYS A 45 -9.14 -6.28 -18.03
CA LYS A 45 -10.06 -6.90 -18.99
C LYS A 45 -10.21 -6.10 -20.28
N ALA A 46 -10.17 -4.77 -20.22
CA ALA A 46 -10.20 -3.92 -21.39
C ALA A 46 -8.93 -4.08 -22.25
N ILE A 47 -7.76 -4.17 -21.62
CA ILE A 47 -6.51 -4.47 -22.32
C ILE A 47 -6.57 -5.85 -22.97
N GLN A 48 -7.02 -6.87 -22.25
CA GLN A 48 -7.18 -8.23 -22.79
C GLN A 48 -8.16 -8.30 -23.97
N ALA A 49 -9.18 -7.44 -24.00
CA ALA A 49 -10.11 -7.34 -25.12
C ALA A 49 -9.47 -6.70 -26.37
N ALA A 50 -8.53 -5.76 -26.18
CA ALA A 50 -7.79 -5.14 -27.28
C ALA A 50 -6.59 -5.99 -27.76
N HIS A 51 -6.01 -6.77 -26.84
CA HIS A 51 -4.76 -7.53 -27.01
C HIS A 51 -4.97 -8.99 -26.55
N PRO A 52 -5.50 -9.88 -27.41
CA PRO A 52 -5.80 -11.28 -27.05
C PRO A 52 -4.55 -12.12 -26.72
N GLU A 53 -3.35 -11.63 -27.04
CA GLU A 53 -2.07 -12.21 -26.66
C GLU A 53 -1.79 -12.15 -25.15
N LYS A 54 -2.37 -11.17 -24.44
CA LYS A 54 -2.17 -10.98 -22.99
C LYS A 54 -3.00 -11.98 -22.19
N LYS A 55 -2.35 -12.76 -21.33
CA LYS A 55 -2.98 -13.82 -20.52
C LYS A 55 -2.77 -13.57 -19.03
N GLY A 56 -3.75 -14.02 -18.23
CA GLY A 56 -3.70 -13.92 -16.78
C GLY A 56 -5.05 -13.57 -16.18
N ASP A 57 -5.47 -14.29 -15.15
CA ASP A 57 -6.71 -13.98 -14.44
C ASP A 57 -6.42 -12.87 -13.41
N PRO A 58 -7.03 -11.67 -13.52
CA PRO A 58 -6.80 -10.57 -12.58
C PRO A 58 -7.22 -10.89 -11.14
N THR A 59 -7.96 -11.98 -10.90
CA THR A 59 -8.33 -12.45 -9.57
C THR A 59 -7.36 -13.51 -9.01
N SER A 60 -6.41 -13.97 -9.82
CA SER A 60 -5.40 -14.95 -9.41
C SER A 60 -4.27 -14.29 -8.63
N SER A 61 -3.81 -14.94 -7.56
CA SER A 61 -2.61 -14.52 -6.81
C SER A 61 -1.33 -14.56 -7.66
N LYS A 62 -1.34 -15.30 -8.77
CA LYS A 62 -0.23 -15.40 -9.73
C LYS A 62 -0.40 -14.50 -10.94
N PHE A 63 -1.36 -13.57 -10.92
CA PHE A 63 -1.66 -12.69 -12.05
C PHE A 63 -0.40 -11.97 -12.56
N THR A 64 0.40 -11.39 -11.67
CA THR A 64 1.60 -10.63 -12.07
C THR A 64 2.60 -11.49 -12.83
N GLU A 65 2.81 -12.74 -12.41
CA GLU A 65 3.73 -13.66 -13.09
C GLU A 65 3.17 -14.05 -14.46
N GLN A 66 1.90 -14.46 -14.52
CA GLN A 66 1.23 -14.82 -15.77
C GLN A 66 1.18 -13.65 -16.78
N TRP A 67 0.95 -12.44 -16.26
CA TRP A 67 0.91 -11.22 -17.05
C TRP A 67 2.28 -10.92 -17.67
N VAL A 68 3.33 -10.95 -16.85
CA VAL A 68 4.72 -10.71 -17.31
C VAL A 68 5.17 -11.80 -18.29
N GLU A 69 4.81 -13.07 -18.07
CA GLU A 69 5.09 -14.17 -18.99
C GLU A 69 4.42 -13.99 -20.35
N SER A 70 3.23 -13.36 -20.40
CA SER A 70 2.52 -13.08 -21.65
C SER A 70 3.07 -11.89 -22.44
N CYS A 71 3.92 -11.07 -21.84
CA CYS A 71 4.55 -9.92 -22.50
C CYS A 71 5.73 -10.35 -23.38
N ASP A 72 6.01 -9.57 -24.42
CA ASP A 72 7.24 -9.70 -25.18
C ASP A 72 8.46 -9.17 -24.38
N GLU A 73 9.67 -9.40 -24.88
CA GLU A 73 10.89 -8.99 -24.16
C GLU A 73 11.04 -7.45 -24.08
N ALA A 74 10.54 -6.70 -25.07
CA ALA A 74 10.62 -5.24 -25.07
C ALA A 74 9.67 -4.64 -24.01
N GLU A 75 8.46 -5.17 -23.89
CA GLU A 75 7.47 -4.80 -22.89
C GLU A 75 7.93 -5.17 -21.48
N LYS A 76 8.53 -6.35 -21.29
CA LYS A 76 9.15 -6.73 -20.02
C LYS A 76 10.22 -5.73 -19.61
N GLU A 77 11.11 -5.34 -20.53
CA GLU A 77 12.14 -4.34 -20.25
C GLU A 77 11.53 -3.00 -19.82
N ILE A 78 10.48 -2.54 -20.51
CA ILE A 78 9.76 -1.31 -20.17
C ILE A 78 9.14 -1.41 -18.77
N ILE A 79 8.48 -2.53 -18.45
CA ILE A 79 7.86 -2.77 -17.13
C ILE A 79 8.94 -2.74 -16.04
N TYR A 80 10.06 -3.45 -16.22
CA TYR A 80 11.12 -3.49 -15.22
C TYR A 80 11.82 -2.14 -15.05
N LYS A 81 12.09 -1.42 -16.14
CA LYS A 81 12.67 -0.06 -16.08
C LYS A 81 11.73 0.91 -15.36
N SER A 82 10.43 0.80 -15.62
CA SER A 82 9.39 1.61 -14.98
C SER A 82 9.28 1.28 -13.49
N ALA A 83 9.28 -0.01 -13.13
CA ALA A 83 9.29 -0.46 -11.74
C ALA A 83 10.52 0.05 -10.98
N TYR A 84 11.69 0.01 -11.61
CA TYR A 84 12.93 0.55 -11.02
C TYR A 84 12.85 2.07 -10.79
N LYS A 85 12.33 2.82 -11.77
CA LYS A 85 12.12 4.27 -11.62
C LYS A 85 11.16 4.56 -10.46
N THR A 86 10.06 3.82 -10.36
CA THR A 86 9.10 3.94 -9.25
C THR A 86 9.75 3.63 -7.91
N TYR A 87 10.59 2.59 -7.83
CA TYR A 87 11.35 2.25 -6.63
C TYR A 87 12.28 3.39 -6.18
N ILE A 88 13.01 4.04 -7.10
CA ILE A 88 13.85 5.20 -6.75
C ILE A 88 13.01 6.34 -6.20
N VAL A 89 11.85 6.63 -6.80
CA VAL A 89 10.94 7.68 -6.33
C VAL A 89 10.39 7.32 -4.94
N LEU A 90 9.96 6.08 -4.73
CA LEU A 90 9.48 5.60 -3.42
C LEU A 90 10.54 5.75 -2.33
N ASN A 91 11.81 5.43 -2.62
CA ASN A 91 12.88 5.61 -1.64
C ASN A 91 13.12 7.07 -1.26
N LYS A 92 12.76 8.03 -2.11
CA LYS A 92 12.81 9.46 -1.78
C LYS A 92 11.56 9.93 -1.03
N VAL A 93 10.39 9.43 -1.44
CA VAL A 93 9.09 9.89 -0.94
C VAL A 93 8.74 9.27 0.42
N ILE A 94 9.08 8.01 0.68
CA ILE A 94 8.78 7.33 1.95
C ILE A 94 9.45 8.02 3.16
N PRO A 95 10.73 8.43 3.11
CA PRO A 95 11.34 9.21 4.19
C PRO A 95 10.64 10.56 4.46
N ILE A 96 10.16 11.23 3.41
CA ILE A 96 9.40 12.49 3.54
C ILE A 96 8.05 12.20 4.22
N LEU A 97 7.35 11.14 3.80
CA LEU A 97 6.13 10.67 4.46
C LEU A 97 6.36 10.30 5.92
N LEU A 98 7.51 9.69 6.27
CA LEU A 98 7.88 9.40 7.65
C LEU A 98 7.98 10.67 8.50
N LEU A 99 8.66 11.70 7.98
CA LEU A 99 8.77 13.00 8.66
C LEU A 99 7.39 13.66 8.84
N LEU A 100 6.55 13.65 7.79
CA LEU A 100 5.18 14.16 7.88
C LEU A 100 4.34 13.37 8.88
N THR A 101 4.48 12.04 8.94
CA THR A 101 3.76 11.18 9.88
C THR A 101 4.22 11.42 11.31
N LEU A 102 5.51 11.69 11.54
CA LEU A 102 6.05 12.08 12.84
C LEU A 102 5.46 13.41 13.32
N ILE A 103 5.43 14.43 12.45
CA ILE A 103 4.81 15.72 12.76
C ILE A 103 3.31 15.55 13.02
N ALA A 104 2.61 14.80 12.16
CA ALA A 104 1.19 14.52 12.31
C ALA A 104 0.89 13.76 13.62
N ASN A 105 1.76 12.86 14.05
CA ASN A 105 1.62 12.16 15.34
C ASN A 105 1.63 13.14 16.53
N MET A 106 2.42 14.22 16.47
CA MET A 106 2.44 15.26 17.51
C MET A 106 1.11 16.02 17.61
N PHE A 107 0.43 16.26 16.47
CA PHE A 107 -0.81 17.04 16.44
C PHE A 107 -2.09 16.20 16.60
N LEU A 108 -2.09 14.96 16.09
CA LEU A 108 -3.31 14.14 15.96
C LEU A 108 -3.42 13.05 17.03
N ASN A 109 -2.41 12.87 17.90
CA ASN A 109 -2.34 11.77 18.87
C ASN A 109 -2.65 10.40 18.22
N THR A 110 -2.24 10.22 16.96
CA THR A 110 -2.50 9.02 16.15
C THR A 110 -1.77 7.77 16.68
N GLY A 111 -0.94 7.94 17.71
CA GLY A 111 -0.18 6.89 18.36
C GLY A 111 1.08 6.53 17.58
N ILE A 112 2.11 6.11 18.31
CA ILE A 112 3.43 5.70 17.76
C ILE A 112 3.31 4.62 16.68
N LEU A 113 2.22 3.85 16.68
CA LEU A 113 1.96 2.77 15.73
C LEU A 113 1.97 3.23 14.27
N ALA A 114 1.42 4.41 13.96
CA ALA A 114 1.37 4.91 12.57
C ALA A 114 2.79 5.16 12.02
N VAL A 115 3.67 5.72 12.85
CA VAL A 115 5.08 5.95 12.49
C VAL A 115 5.82 4.63 12.31
N LEU A 116 5.60 3.67 13.21
CA LEU A 116 6.24 2.36 13.14
C LEU A 116 5.84 1.58 11.87
N VAL A 117 4.56 1.60 11.48
CA VAL A 117 4.09 0.93 10.26
C VAL A 117 4.80 1.47 9.02
N VAL A 118 4.88 2.79 8.86
CA VAL A 118 5.57 3.39 7.70
C VAL A 118 7.07 3.06 7.73
N ALA A 119 7.69 3.02 8.91
CA ALA A 119 9.11 2.70 9.05
C ALA A 119 9.40 1.24 8.67
N VAL A 120 8.53 0.30 9.08
CA VAL A 120 8.64 -1.11 8.71
C VAL A 120 8.49 -1.28 7.20
N ILE A 121 7.53 -0.59 6.56
CA ILE A 121 7.36 -0.64 5.09
C ILE A 121 8.65 -0.18 4.39
N TYR A 122 9.27 0.91 4.86
CA TYR A 122 10.53 1.39 4.31
C TYR A 122 11.65 0.36 4.42
N LEU A 123 11.81 -0.25 5.59
CA LEU A 123 12.83 -1.26 5.83
C LEU A 123 12.61 -2.52 5.00
N VAL A 124 11.38 -3.04 4.96
CA VAL A 124 11.03 -4.22 4.15
C VAL A 124 11.31 -3.98 2.67
N THR A 125 10.98 -2.78 2.17
CA THR A 125 11.24 -2.39 0.78
C THR A 125 12.73 -2.38 0.47
N GLY A 126 13.55 -1.77 1.34
CA GLY A 126 15.01 -1.75 1.19
C GLY A 126 15.65 -3.14 1.29
N MET A 127 15.25 -3.94 2.29
CA MET A 127 15.76 -5.30 2.48
C MET A 127 15.43 -6.21 1.29
N THR A 128 14.21 -6.13 0.76
CA THR A 128 13.77 -6.93 -0.39
C THR A 128 14.58 -6.60 -1.64
N TYR A 129 14.86 -5.31 -1.88
CA TYR A 129 15.71 -4.88 -2.98
C TYR A 129 17.14 -5.38 -2.84
N ILE A 130 17.77 -5.17 -1.68
CA ILE A 130 19.15 -5.61 -1.41
C ILE A 130 19.26 -7.12 -1.58
N ARG A 131 18.32 -7.88 -1.01
CA ARG A 131 18.28 -9.35 -1.15
C ARG A 131 18.19 -9.77 -2.62
N SER A 132 17.34 -9.13 -3.41
CA SER A 132 17.18 -9.42 -4.84
C SER A 132 18.46 -9.12 -5.63
N CYS A 133 19.13 -8.01 -5.35
CA CYS A 133 20.42 -7.68 -5.95
C CYS A 133 21.50 -8.70 -5.60
N MET A 134 21.56 -9.15 -4.34
CA MET A 134 22.55 -10.11 -3.87
C MET A 134 22.35 -11.50 -4.47
N VAL A 135 21.10 -11.97 -4.56
CA VAL A 135 20.76 -13.26 -5.20
C VAL A 135 21.11 -13.24 -6.69
N SER A 136 20.79 -12.15 -7.38
CA SER A 136 21.14 -11.99 -8.80
C SER A 136 22.64 -11.92 -9.04
N LYS A 137 23.39 -11.28 -8.12
CA LYS A 137 24.86 -11.25 -8.16
C LYS A 137 25.45 -12.64 -7.92
N ALA A 138 24.93 -13.38 -6.93
CA ALA A 138 25.37 -14.75 -6.61
C ALA A 138 25.16 -15.72 -7.79
N LYS A 139 24.04 -15.62 -8.51
CA LYS A 139 23.75 -16.43 -9.71
C LYS A 139 24.65 -16.13 -10.92
N ARG A 140 25.38 -15.01 -10.92
CA ARG A 140 26.33 -14.66 -12.01
C ARG A 140 27.75 -15.15 -11.74
N ILE A 141 28.08 -15.50 -10.50
CA ILE A 141 29.44 -15.89 -10.07
C ILE A 141 29.57 -17.37 -9.74
N GLY A 142 28.47 -18.10 -9.61
CA GLY A 142 28.43 -19.58 -9.55
C GLY A 142 27.90 -20.14 -10.85
#